data_AF-A0A2I0DBH1-F1
#
_entry.id   AF-A0A2I0DBH1-F1
#
_cell.length_a   1.000
_cell.length_b   1.000
_cell.length_c   1.000
_cell.angle_alpha   90.00
_cell.angle_beta   90.00
_cell.angle_gamma   90.00
#
_symmetry.space_group_name_H-M   'P 1'
#
loop_
_entity.id
_entity.type
_entity.pdbx_description
1 polymer ?
#
loop_
_entity_poly.entity_id
_entity_poly.type
_entity_poly.pdbx_seq_one_letter_code
_entity_poly.pdbx_strand_id
1 'polypeptide(L)' 'MPTVTEKTLSLQLKTLEKDGIIKRKVYTSKPPLKVEYSLTDLGKTLIPLVKSIADWGDLAVKNQAK' A
#
# COMPACT_ATOMS: atom_id res chain seq x y z
N MET A 1 11.72 8.67 5.64
CA MET A 1 10.32 8.38 6.03
C MET A 1 10.33 7.39 7.18
N PRO A 2 9.98 7.78 8.42
CA PRO A 2 9.64 6.74 9.39
C PRO A 2 8.56 7.19 10.39
N THR A 3 7.32 6.71 10.24
CA THR A 3 6.31 6.75 11.31
C THR A 3 5.43 5.50 11.36
N VAL A 4 5.80 4.42 10.65
CA VAL A 4 5.13 3.12 10.79
C VAL A 4 6.08 2.13 11.43
N THR A 5 5.64 1.50 12.51
CA THR A 5 6.41 0.40 13.12
C THR A 5 6.33 -0.83 12.23
N GLU A 6 7.35 -1.70 12.27
CA GLU A 6 7.35 -2.96 11.52
C GLU A 6 6.12 -3.81 11.85
N LYS A 7 5.69 -3.81 13.12
CA LYS A 7 4.48 -4.50 13.58
C LYS A 7 3.23 -3.95 12.91
N THR A 8 3.06 -2.63 12.88
CA THR A 8 1.90 -1.98 12.25
C THR A 8 1.89 -2.24 10.75
N LEU A 9 3.04 -2.13 10.08
CA LEU A 9 3.15 -2.39 8.65
C LEU A 9 2.81 -3.85 8.31
N SER A 10 3.32 -4.80 9.10
CA SER A 10 3.04 -6.23 8.93
C SER A 10 1.55 -6.53 9.10
N LEU A 11 0.89 -5.92 10.10
CA LEU A 11 -0.55 -6.05 10.31
C LEU A 11 -1.35 -5.49 9.12
N GLN A 12 -0.99 -4.30 8.63
CA GLN A 12 -1.67 -3.67 7.49
C GLN A 12 -1.51 -4.49 6.20
N LEU A 13 -0.31 -5.00 5.92
CA LEU A 13 -0.07 -5.87 4.78
C LEU A 13 -0.90 -7.16 4.87
N LYS A 14 -0.97 -7.77 6.05
CA LYS A 14 -1.78 -8.98 6.26
C LYS A 14 -3.28 -8.74 6.02
N THR A 15 -3.79 -7.58 6.43
CA THR A 15 -5.18 -7.18 6.17
C THR A 15 -5.41 -6.99 4.67
N LEU A 16 -4.56 -6.22 3.99
CA LEU A 16 -4.66 -6.01 2.54
C LEU A 16 -4.53 -7.31 1.72
N GLU A 17 -3.75 -8.28 2.21
CA GLU A 17 -3.62 -9.60 1.61
C GLU A 17 -4.93 -10.38 1.77
N LYS A 18 -5.52 -10.37 2.98
CA LYS A 18 -6.82 -10.99 3.26
C LYS A 18 -7.95 -10.39 2.42
N ASP A 19 -7.91 -9.08 2.17
CA ASP A 19 -8.89 -8.36 1.36
C ASP A 19 -8.67 -8.58 -0.16
N GLY A 20 -7.62 -9.31 -0.55
CA GLY A 20 -7.32 -9.61 -1.96
C GLY A 20 -6.75 -8.44 -2.75
N ILE A 21 -6.32 -7.37 -2.08
CA ILE A 21 -5.75 -6.15 -2.68
C ILE A 21 -4.27 -6.34 -3.00
N ILE A 22 -3.55 -7.07 -2.14
CA ILE A 22 -2.13 -7.40 -2.36
C ILE A 22 -1.93 -8.92 -2.41
N LYS A 23 -0.93 -9.34 -3.18
CA LYS A 23 -0.41 -10.71 -3.21
C LYS A 23 0.96 -10.75 -2.56
N ARG A 24 1.18 -11.78 -1.75
CA ARG A 24 2.46 -12.08 -1.10
C ARG A 24 3.17 -13.21 -1.84
N LYS A 25 4.43 -13.00 -2.21
CA LYS A 25 5.28 -14.01 -2.85
C LYS A 25 6.51 -14.29 -1.98
N VAL A 26 6.68 -15.54 -1.60
CA VAL A 26 7.84 -16.00 -0.81
C VAL A 26 8.83 -16.66 -1.75
N TYR A 27 10.07 -16.19 -1.74
CA TYR A 27 11.17 -16.78 -2.51
C TYR A 27 11.99 -17.67 -1.57
N THR A 28 11.96 -18.97 -1.84
CA THR A 28 12.64 -20.01 -1.05
C THR A 28 13.87 -20.59 -1.75
N SER A 29 14.18 -20.13 -2.97
CA SER A 29 15.17 -20.77 -3.85
C SER A 29 16.63 -20.60 -3.40
N LYS A 30 16.97 -19.53 -2.68
CA LYS A 30 18.28 -19.33 -2.03
C LYS A 30 18.09 -18.50 -0.76
N PRO A 31 18.79 -18.81 0.35
CA PRO A 31 18.84 -17.93 1.52
C PRO A 31 19.39 -16.54 1.12
N PRO A 32 18.92 -15.43 1.72
CA PRO A 32 17.88 -15.32 2.75
C PRO A 32 16.45 -15.44 2.20
N LEU A 33 15.51 -15.85 3.06
CA LEU A 33 14.09 -15.89 2.75
C LEU A 33 13.60 -14.48 2.40
N LYS A 34 13.30 -14.24 1.11
CA LYS A 34 12.79 -12.96 0.64
C LYS A 34 11.27 -13.03 0.49
N VAL A 35 10.57 -12.02 0.98
CA VAL A 35 9.13 -11.85 0.78
C VAL A 35 8.91 -10.58 -0.04
N GLU A 36 8.15 -10.69 -1.12
CA GLU A 36 7.70 -9.55 -1.92
C GLU A 36 6.19 -9.41 -1.82
N TYR A 37 5.72 -8.18 -1.67
CA TYR A 37 4.31 -7.82 -1.75
C TYR A 37 4.08 -7.03 -3.05
N SER A 38 2.97 -7.31 -3.73
CA SER A 38 2.59 -6.59 -4.95
C SER A 38 1.08 -6.45 -5.02
N LEU A 39 0.58 -5.44 -5.73
CA LEU A 39 -0.85 -5.29 -5.96
C LEU A 39 -1.39 -6.45 -6.81
N THR A 40 -2.59 -6.91 -6.49
CA THR A 40 -3.39 -7.75 -7.38
C THR A 40 -4.01 -6.91 -8.49
N ASP A 41 -4.63 -7.54 -9.48
CA ASP A 41 -5.32 -6.79 -10.53
C ASP A 41 -6.51 -6.00 -9.98
N LEU A 42 -7.21 -6.54 -8.95
CA LEU A 42 -8.20 -5.80 -8.17
C LEU A 42 -7.54 -4.62 -7.42
N GLY A 43 -6.41 -4.83 -6.75
CA GLY A 43 -5.74 -3.76 -6.02
C GLY A 43 -5.28 -2.60 -6.92
N LYS A 44 -4.93 -2.87 -8.18
CA LYS A 44 -4.59 -1.83 -9.15
C LYS A 44 -5.78 -0.93 -9.51
N THR A 45 -7.02 -1.42 -9.45
CA THR A 45 -8.20 -0.59 -9.72
C THR A 45 -8.41 0.51 -8.68
N LEU A 46 -7.79 0.38 -7.49
CA LEU A 46 -7.84 1.38 -6.43
C LEU A 46 -6.89 2.57 -6.67
N ILE A 47 -5.86 2.40 -7.50
CA ILE A 47 -4.86 3.44 -7.81
C ILE A 47 -5.52 4.76 -8.24
N PRO A 48 -6.41 4.79 -9.26
CA PRO A 48 -7.03 6.06 -9.68
C PRO A 48 -7.88 6.70 -8.57
N LEU A 49 -8.50 5.91 -7.69
CA LEU A 49 -9.32 6.42 -6.60
C LEU A 49 -8.46 7.07 -5.50
N VAL A 50 -7.40 6.38 -5.06
CA VAL A 50 -6.44 6.94 -4.09
C VAL A 50 -5.77 8.19 -4.67
N LYS A 51 -5.43 8.19 -5.96
CA LYS A 51 -4.89 9.36 -6.64
C LYS A 51 -5.87 10.52 -6.63
N SER A 52 -7.14 10.28 -6.94
CA SER A 52 -8.18 11.32 -6.91
C SER A 52 -8.33 11.95 -5.52
N ILE A 53 -8.25 11.13 -4.46
CA ILE A 53 -8.29 11.63 -3.08
C ILE A 53 -7.06 12.48 -2.76
N ALA A 54 -5.87 12.05 -3.21
CA ALA A 54 -4.64 12.82 -3.03
C ALA A 54 -4.68 14.15 -3.78
N ASP A 55 -5.10 14.14 -5.04
CA ASP A 55 -5.26 15.33 -5.89
C ASP A 55 -6.27 16.32 -5.26
N TRP A 56 -7.37 15.81 -4.70
CA TRP A 56 -8.33 16.63 -3.94
C TRP A 56 -7.70 17.20 -2.66
N GLY A 57 -6.94 16.40 -1.91
CA GLY A 57 -6.24 16.87 -0.70
C GLY A 57 -5.30 18.03 -1.00
N ASP A 58 -4.54 17.93 -2.08
CA ASP A 58 -3.65 19.00 -2.56
C ASP A 58 -4.42 20.27 -2.93
N LEU A 59 -5.58 20.13 -3.60
CA LEU A 59 -6.47 21.25 -3.91
C LEU A 59 -7.05 21.89 -2.63
N ALA A 60 -7.51 21.07 -1.68
CA ALA A 60 -8.10 21.55 -0.44
C ALA A 60 -7.10 22.34 0.40
N VAL A 61 -5.86 21.85 0.52
CA VAL A 61 -4.78 22.56 1.23
C VAL A 61 -4.43 23.87 0.51
N LYS A 62 -4.35 23.89 -0.82
CA LYS A 62 -4.09 25.11 -1.60
C LYS A 62 -5.21 26.16 -1.43
N ASN A 63 -6.46 25.73 -1.31
CA ASN A 63 -7.61 26.63 -1.12
C ASN A 63 -7.72 27.17 0.31
N GLN A 64 -7.19 26.47 1.32
CA GLN A 64 -7.14 26.96 2.71
C GLN A 64 -5.95 27.90 2.97
N ALA A 65 -5.00 27.99 2.05
CA ALA A 65 -3.84 28.88 2.13
C ALA A 65 -4.06 30.25 1.44
N LYS A 66 -5.30 30.55 1.01
CA LYS A 66 -5.75 31.85 0.53
C LYS A 66 -6.76 32.44 1.51
#